data_AF-R4T6S3-F1
#
_entry.id   AF-R4T6S3-F1
#
_cell.length_a   1.000
_cell.length_b   1.000
_cell.length_c   1.000
_cell.angle_alpha   90.00
_cell.angle_beta   90.00
_cell.angle_gamma   90.00
#
_symmetry.space_group_name_H-M   'P 1'
#
loop_
_entity.id
_entity.type
_entity.pdbx_description
1 polymer ?
#
loop_
_entity_poly.entity_id
_entity_poly.type
_entity_poly.pdbx_seq_one_letter_code
_entity_poly.pdbx_strand_id
1 'polypeptide(L)'
;MRVKTAALGMAMMVAFGLATANQATAATAADPTGAELSAVVATCAQQVSAGKYAERSGGTRTVPVCATGGAVHWRSGMTIDCDGQRTEKCNASTDPSWQGQTAWAQPDGKPLNAEKLPYIVVPGISSTWSYAGSGITGATVAAVVYQGKVAYAVVGDVGPTGAIGEGSYALAKALGINPDPRSGGVSGKVVDYIVFPGVKASPIHDAADAATEGRRAAAELVSRSRGCANAGVDGPYPRLDAGVTRPEVKAAQCLLRAAGQDTGAGDPSGVLDAATVSAVKRFQAQVGLAETGSVDSHTWTALLARGATPQLQDGSSGEAVFRLQRSLNAAISAKLTVDGKFGAKTTAAVKGYQTSRGLNADGIAGANTWRALQAGR
;
A
#
# COMPACT_ATOMS: atom_id res chain seq x y z
N MET A 1 30.91 -23.29 81.93
CA MET A 1 30.93 -22.35 80.77
C MET A 1 30.42 -23.13 79.55
N ARG A 2 29.31 -22.69 78.96
CA ARG A 2 28.52 -23.46 77.97
C ARG A 2 29.23 -23.53 76.61
N VAL A 3 29.24 -24.74 76.05
CA VAL A 3 29.60 -25.05 74.67
C VAL A 3 28.61 -24.37 73.71
N LYS A 4 29.11 -23.69 72.67
CA LYS A 4 28.36 -23.35 71.47
C LYS A 4 29.20 -23.64 70.23
N THR A 5 28.61 -24.47 69.40
CA THR A 5 28.87 -24.84 68.01
C THR A 5 29.12 -23.65 67.08
N ALA A 6 29.99 -23.84 66.09
CA ALA A 6 30.00 -23.03 64.86
C ALA A 6 30.12 -23.97 63.65
N ALA A 7 29.23 -23.73 62.69
CA ALA A 7 28.83 -24.62 61.61
C ALA A 7 29.77 -24.56 60.38
N LEU A 8 29.81 -25.68 59.67
CA LEU A 8 30.33 -25.84 58.32
C LEU A 8 29.56 -24.94 57.33
N GLY A 9 30.28 -24.04 56.65
CA GLY A 9 29.78 -23.30 55.48
C GLY A 9 30.41 -23.85 54.21
N MET A 10 29.62 -24.55 53.40
CA MET A 10 29.99 -25.11 52.11
C MET A 10 30.03 -24.00 51.05
N ALA A 11 31.21 -23.69 50.52
CA ALA A 11 31.38 -22.70 49.45
C ALA A 11 30.96 -23.30 48.09
N MET A 12 29.85 -22.84 47.55
CA MET A 12 29.38 -23.18 46.21
C MET A 12 30.04 -22.23 45.20
N MET A 13 31.00 -22.73 44.42
CA MET A 13 31.57 -22.01 43.28
C MET A 13 30.52 -21.90 42.16
N VAL A 14 30.02 -20.70 41.90
CA VAL A 14 29.22 -20.41 40.71
C VAL A 14 30.20 -20.00 39.60
N ALA A 15 30.43 -20.91 38.66
CA ALA A 15 31.16 -20.61 37.43
C ALA A 15 30.30 -19.71 36.54
N PHE A 16 30.70 -18.45 36.36
CA PHE A 16 30.15 -17.57 35.32
C PHE A 16 30.62 -18.07 33.95
N GLY A 17 29.78 -18.83 33.27
CA GLY A 17 29.92 -19.08 31.85
C GLY A 17 29.67 -17.78 31.09
N LEU A 18 30.71 -17.19 30.51
CA LEU A 18 30.61 -16.12 29.53
C LEU A 18 29.89 -16.66 28.30
N ALA A 19 28.58 -16.42 28.22
CA ALA A 19 27.84 -16.59 26.97
C ALA A 19 28.38 -15.57 25.97
N THR A 20 29.15 -16.04 24.99
CA THR A 20 29.50 -15.24 23.81
C THR A 20 28.20 -14.95 23.07
N ALA A 21 27.72 -13.71 23.21
CA ALA A 21 26.63 -13.21 22.39
C ALA A 21 27.08 -13.22 20.94
N ASN A 22 26.63 -14.22 20.19
CA ASN A 22 26.79 -14.32 18.76
C ASN A 22 25.89 -13.25 18.12
N GLN A 23 26.37 -12.01 18.05
CA GLN A 23 25.75 -10.97 17.24
C GLN A 23 25.95 -11.36 15.78
N ALA A 24 24.97 -12.09 15.24
CA ALA A 24 24.80 -12.19 13.81
C ALA A 24 24.54 -10.77 13.28
N THR A 25 25.54 -10.18 12.64
CA THR A 25 25.39 -8.96 11.87
C THR A 25 24.43 -9.25 10.72
N ALA A 26 23.15 -8.90 10.92
CA ALA A 26 22.20 -8.84 9.83
C ALA A 26 22.75 -7.84 8.81
N ALA A 27 23.20 -8.33 7.65
CA ALA A 27 23.55 -7.47 6.54
C ALA A 27 22.35 -6.54 6.29
N THR A 28 22.58 -5.23 6.34
CA THR A 28 21.55 -4.24 6.04
C THR A 28 21.07 -4.50 4.61
N ALA A 29 19.82 -4.96 4.47
CA ALA A 29 19.21 -5.12 3.16
C ALA A 29 19.30 -3.79 2.41
N ALA A 30 19.70 -3.84 1.14
CA ALA A 30 19.83 -2.63 0.33
C ALA A 30 18.48 -1.89 0.25
N ASP A 31 18.55 -0.55 0.24
CA ASP A 31 17.36 0.29 0.06
C ASP A 31 16.64 -0.07 -1.24
N PRO A 32 15.30 -0.05 -1.27
CA PRO A 32 14.56 -0.30 -2.50
C PRO A 32 14.91 0.71 -3.59
N THR A 33 15.09 0.19 -4.79
CA THR A 33 15.25 0.99 -5.99
C THR A 33 13.94 1.70 -6.36
N GLY A 34 14.04 2.82 -7.09
CA GLY A 34 12.85 3.48 -7.62
C GLY A 34 12.03 2.59 -8.56
N ALA A 35 12.67 1.66 -9.28
CA ALA A 35 12.00 0.70 -10.14
C ALA A 35 11.15 -0.29 -9.34
N GLU A 36 11.66 -0.82 -8.23
CA GLU A 36 10.92 -1.72 -7.35
C GLU A 36 9.70 -0.99 -6.76
N LEU A 37 9.89 0.23 -6.24
CA LEU A 37 8.78 1.03 -5.70
C LEU A 37 7.73 1.34 -6.77
N SER A 38 8.15 1.80 -7.95
CA SER A 38 7.25 2.09 -9.07
C SER A 38 6.47 0.85 -9.51
N ALA A 39 7.09 -0.33 -9.49
CA ALA A 39 6.44 -1.58 -9.84
C ALA A 39 5.34 -1.96 -8.84
N VAL A 40 5.59 -1.77 -7.53
CA VAL A 40 4.57 -2.06 -6.49
C VAL A 40 3.34 -1.17 -6.66
N VAL A 41 3.53 0.10 -7.01
CA VAL A 41 2.42 1.08 -7.14
C VAL A 41 1.95 1.30 -8.57
N ALA A 42 2.38 0.46 -9.53
CA ALA A 42 2.12 0.67 -10.96
C ALA A 42 0.63 0.71 -11.34
N THR A 43 -0.25 0.13 -10.50
CA THR A 43 -1.68 0.04 -10.77
C THR A 43 -2.52 0.62 -9.65
N CYS A 44 -3.69 1.13 -10.02
CA CYS A 44 -4.72 1.58 -9.06
C CYS A 44 -5.75 0.49 -8.81
N ALA A 45 -5.34 -0.65 -8.25
CA ALA A 45 -6.27 -1.76 -7.98
C ALA A 45 -7.37 -1.38 -6.99
N GLN A 46 -7.02 -0.56 -5.99
CA GLN A 46 -7.94 0.05 -5.04
C GLN A 46 -7.83 1.57 -5.13
N GLN A 47 -8.78 2.20 -5.80
CA GLN A 47 -8.93 3.66 -5.75
C GLN A 47 -9.58 4.06 -4.42
N VAL A 48 -8.96 4.98 -3.68
CA VAL A 48 -9.47 5.51 -2.39
C VAL A 48 -10.05 6.91 -2.50
N SER A 49 -9.80 7.63 -3.59
CA SER A 49 -10.54 8.83 -3.95
C SER A 49 -11.88 8.50 -4.61
N ALA A 50 -12.93 9.25 -4.32
CA ALA A 50 -14.24 9.14 -4.98
C ALA A 50 -14.22 9.65 -6.44
N GLY A 51 -13.20 10.45 -6.80
CA GLY A 51 -12.98 10.96 -8.15
C GLY A 51 -11.51 11.00 -8.52
N LYS A 52 -11.19 11.69 -9.61
CA LYS A 52 -9.82 11.91 -10.09
C LYS A 52 -9.46 13.38 -9.99
N TYR A 53 -8.18 13.71 -9.94
CA TYR A 53 -7.60 15.05 -9.93
C TYR A 53 -7.02 15.41 -11.29
N ALA A 54 -6.96 16.71 -11.60
CA ALA A 54 -6.11 17.21 -12.68
C ALA A 54 -4.65 17.27 -12.19
N GLU A 55 -3.70 17.23 -13.12
CA GLU A 55 -2.34 17.63 -12.81
C GLU A 55 -2.32 19.13 -12.49
N ARG A 56 -1.39 19.59 -11.65
CA ARG A 56 -1.31 21.00 -11.28
C ARG A 56 -0.92 21.91 -12.45
N SER A 57 -0.18 21.37 -13.41
CA SER A 57 0.10 22.01 -14.71
C SER A 57 -1.13 22.19 -15.60
N GLY A 58 -2.28 21.60 -15.24
CA GLY A 58 -3.57 21.77 -15.89
C GLY A 58 -4.11 20.51 -16.57
N GLY A 59 -5.23 20.65 -17.27
CA GLY A 59 -5.83 19.59 -18.10
C GLY A 59 -6.94 18.79 -17.43
N THR A 60 -7.26 17.64 -18.02
CA THR A 60 -8.37 16.78 -17.62
C THR A 60 -8.11 16.04 -16.30
N ARG A 61 -9.15 15.82 -15.51
CA ARG A 61 -9.08 15.08 -14.24
C ARG A 61 -8.84 13.59 -14.47
N THR A 62 -7.59 13.14 -14.44
CA THR A 62 -7.22 11.75 -14.77
C THR A 62 -6.36 11.07 -13.71
N VAL A 63 -5.96 11.75 -12.64
CA VAL A 63 -5.09 11.20 -11.59
C VAL A 63 -5.95 10.67 -10.44
N PRO A 64 -6.12 9.35 -10.27
CA PRO A 64 -6.74 8.78 -9.08
C PRO A 64 -5.77 8.79 -7.88
N VAL A 65 -6.31 8.76 -6.67
CA VAL A 65 -5.56 8.40 -5.46
C VAL A 65 -5.88 6.95 -5.10
N CYS A 66 -4.85 6.16 -4.88
CA CYS A 66 -4.94 4.71 -4.78
C CYS A 66 -4.32 4.22 -3.47
N ALA A 67 -4.66 3.00 -3.05
CA ALA A 67 -4.02 2.34 -1.91
C ALA A 67 -3.41 1.00 -2.35
N THR A 68 -2.23 0.69 -1.81
CA THR A 68 -1.54 -0.59 -2.05
C THR A 68 -0.63 -0.91 -0.87
N GLY A 69 -0.80 -2.09 -0.26
CA GLY A 69 0.11 -2.58 0.78
C GLY A 69 0.21 -1.72 2.05
N GLY A 70 -0.81 -0.89 2.31
CA GLY A 70 -0.81 0.10 3.41
C GLY A 70 -0.30 1.49 3.00
N ALA A 71 0.28 1.64 1.81
CA ALA A 71 0.64 2.94 1.26
C ALA A 71 -0.54 3.56 0.50
N VAL A 72 -0.57 4.89 0.45
CA VAL A 72 -1.47 5.69 -0.38
C VAL A 72 -0.63 6.34 -1.47
N HIS A 73 -1.03 6.20 -2.73
CA HIS A 73 -0.20 6.63 -3.84
C HIS A 73 -0.98 7.24 -5.00
N TRP A 74 -0.27 8.03 -5.80
CA TRP A 74 -0.73 8.55 -7.08
C TRP A 74 0.46 8.80 -8.00
N ARG A 75 0.18 8.84 -9.30
CA ARG A 75 1.17 9.18 -10.33
C ARG A 75 0.75 10.45 -11.06
N SER A 76 1.59 11.48 -11.01
CA SER A 76 1.31 12.82 -11.56
C SER A 76 2.59 13.47 -12.08
N GLY A 77 2.50 14.69 -12.60
CA GLY A 77 3.62 15.60 -12.67
C GLY A 77 4.01 16.15 -11.29
N MET A 78 4.99 17.04 -11.26
CA MET A 78 5.39 17.80 -10.08
C MET A 78 5.52 19.28 -10.46
N THR A 79 4.63 20.13 -9.95
CA THR A 79 4.89 21.58 -9.87
C THR A 79 5.68 21.89 -8.60
N ILE A 80 6.40 23.02 -8.61
CA ILE A 80 7.20 23.44 -7.48
C ILE A 80 6.34 24.27 -6.54
N ASP A 81 6.29 23.86 -5.29
CA ASP A 81 5.67 24.59 -4.20
C ASP A 81 6.78 25.25 -3.35
N CYS A 82 6.78 26.57 -3.28
CA CYS A 82 7.78 27.35 -2.55
C CYS A 82 7.22 27.98 -1.26
N ASP A 83 6.05 27.55 -0.83
CA ASP A 83 5.35 28.12 0.31
C ASP A 83 6.13 27.91 1.64
N GLY A 84 5.90 28.82 2.58
CA GLY A 84 6.51 28.82 3.89
C GLY A 84 7.58 29.89 4.12
N GLN A 85 8.73 29.51 4.68
CA GLN A 85 9.75 30.49 5.05
C GLN A 85 10.32 31.19 3.83
N ARG A 86 10.41 32.53 3.90
CA ARG A 86 11.10 33.32 2.88
C ARG A 86 12.58 32.97 2.84
N THR A 87 13.07 32.57 1.66
CA THR A 87 14.49 32.29 1.38
C THR A 87 14.96 33.03 0.14
N GLU A 88 16.20 32.78 -0.29
CA GLU A 88 16.71 33.32 -1.55
C GLU A 88 15.96 32.73 -2.75
N LYS A 89 15.65 31.42 -2.72
CA LYS A 89 14.98 30.73 -3.84
C LYS A 89 13.44 30.71 -3.73
N CYS A 90 12.89 30.80 -2.53
CA CYS A 90 11.45 30.79 -2.28
C CYS A 90 10.99 32.10 -1.64
N ASN A 91 10.40 32.98 -2.43
CA ASN A 91 9.83 34.25 -1.99
C ASN A 91 8.90 34.84 -3.08
N ALA A 92 8.15 35.88 -2.74
CA ALA A 92 7.22 36.56 -3.68
C ALA A 92 7.87 37.11 -4.97
N SER A 93 9.19 37.31 -5.01
CA SER A 93 9.90 37.76 -6.21
C SER A 93 10.38 36.63 -7.11
N THR A 94 10.46 35.39 -6.60
CA THR A 94 10.85 34.20 -7.36
C THR A 94 9.65 33.32 -7.71
N ASP A 95 8.60 33.34 -6.89
CA ASP A 95 7.37 32.58 -7.08
C ASP A 95 6.14 33.50 -6.96
N PRO A 96 5.38 33.72 -8.06
CA PRO A 96 4.16 34.53 -8.04
C PRO A 96 3.03 33.98 -7.15
N SER A 97 3.05 32.69 -6.84
CA SER A 97 2.05 32.02 -6.01
C SER A 97 2.48 31.89 -4.55
N TRP A 98 3.68 32.38 -4.21
CA TRP A 98 4.29 32.21 -2.90
C TRP A 98 3.40 32.69 -1.75
N GLN A 99 3.25 31.83 -0.75
CA GLN A 99 2.65 32.15 0.53
C GLN A 99 3.70 32.02 1.64
N GLY A 100 3.65 32.94 2.61
CA GLY A 100 4.57 32.93 3.75
C GLY A 100 4.27 31.87 4.82
N GLN A 101 3.38 30.91 4.54
CA GLN A 101 2.91 29.89 5.47
C GLN A 101 2.76 28.56 4.75
N THR A 102 2.90 27.47 5.50
CA THR A 102 2.55 26.10 5.09
C THR A 102 1.44 25.57 5.97
N ALA A 103 0.66 24.60 5.51
CA ALA A 103 -0.44 24.01 6.29
C ALA A 103 -0.02 23.43 7.64
N TRP A 104 1.26 23.06 7.79
CA TRP A 104 1.85 22.65 9.06
C TRP A 104 3.09 23.48 9.39
N ALA A 105 3.28 23.75 10.69
CA ALA A 105 4.42 24.50 11.22
C ALA A 105 5.43 23.58 11.90
N GLN A 106 6.64 24.10 12.07
CA GLN A 106 7.67 23.54 12.94
C GLN A 106 7.27 23.69 14.41
N PRO A 107 7.91 22.94 15.34
CA PRO A 107 7.63 23.07 16.77
C PRO A 107 7.81 24.48 17.34
N ASP A 108 8.66 25.31 16.72
CA ASP A 108 8.86 26.71 17.11
C ASP A 108 7.83 27.69 16.50
N GLY A 109 6.81 27.16 15.82
CA GLY A 109 5.73 27.93 15.19
C GLY A 109 6.08 28.52 13.82
N LYS A 110 7.31 28.37 13.33
CA LYS A 110 7.67 28.83 11.98
C LYS A 110 7.09 27.88 10.92
N PRO A 111 6.75 28.39 9.73
CA PRO A 111 6.38 27.52 8.61
C PRO A 111 7.56 26.64 8.17
N LEU A 112 7.30 25.65 7.33
CA LEU A 112 8.36 24.81 6.75
C LEU A 112 9.23 25.63 5.78
N ASN A 113 10.43 25.14 5.51
CA ASN A 113 11.37 25.78 4.59
C ASN A 113 11.48 24.96 3.31
N ALA A 114 10.80 25.39 2.25
CA ALA A 114 10.73 24.67 0.97
C ALA A 114 12.10 24.48 0.29
N GLU A 115 13.05 25.40 0.52
CA GLU A 115 14.40 25.29 -0.04
C GLU A 115 15.26 24.22 0.66
N LYS A 116 14.94 23.88 1.92
CA LYS A 116 15.75 22.96 2.76
C LYS A 116 15.09 21.61 3.04
N LEU A 117 13.76 21.57 3.16
CA LEU A 117 13.01 20.38 3.55
C LEU A 117 12.30 19.78 2.33
N PRO A 118 12.60 18.53 1.94
CA PRO A 118 11.78 17.79 1.00
C PRO A 118 10.38 17.57 1.58
N TYR A 119 9.37 18.17 0.96
CA TYR A 119 7.98 17.89 1.30
C TYR A 119 7.13 17.74 0.03
N ILE A 120 6.02 17.02 0.17
CA ILE A 120 4.96 16.93 -0.84
C ILE A 120 3.74 17.74 -0.39
N VAL A 121 2.91 18.11 -1.36
CA VAL A 121 1.63 18.79 -1.15
C VAL A 121 0.49 17.81 -1.41
N VAL A 122 -0.39 17.65 -0.44
CA VAL A 122 -1.63 16.87 -0.62
C VAL A 122 -2.78 17.79 -1.03
N PRO A 123 -3.73 17.38 -1.89
CA PRO A 123 -4.89 18.19 -2.20
C PRO A 123 -5.74 18.45 -0.95
N GLY A 124 -6.36 19.62 -0.88
CA GLY A 124 -7.34 19.95 0.16
C GLY A 124 -8.47 18.92 0.25
N ILE A 125 -8.91 18.67 1.49
CA ILE A 125 -10.02 17.75 1.77
C ILE A 125 -11.27 18.22 1.02
N SER A 126 -11.91 17.30 0.30
CA SER A 126 -13.12 17.57 -0.46
C SER A 126 -13.96 16.29 -0.62
N SER A 127 -15.08 16.38 -1.33
CA SER A 127 -15.84 15.21 -1.77
C SER A 127 -15.04 14.26 -2.67
N THR A 128 -13.92 14.72 -3.27
CA THR A 128 -13.06 13.85 -4.07
C THR A 128 -12.23 12.92 -3.20
N TRP A 129 -11.63 13.44 -2.12
CA TRP A 129 -10.79 12.65 -1.22
C TRP A 129 -10.52 13.39 0.08
N SER A 130 -10.32 12.63 1.16
CA SER A 130 -9.86 13.12 2.47
C SER A 130 -8.55 12.42 2.81
N TYR A 131 -7.45 13.17 2.78
CA TYR A 131 -6.14 12.64 3.18
C TYR A 131 -6.14 12.22 4.67
N ALA A 132 -6.83 12.98 5.53
CA ALA A 132 -7.00 12.65 6.95
C ALA A 132 -7.76 11.33 7.14
N GLY A 133 -8.82 11.09 6.34
CA GLY A 133 -9.53 9.82 6.33
C GLY A 133 -8.69 8.64 5.84
N SER A 134 -7.56 8.90 5.18
CA SER A 134 -6.59 7.90 4.76
C SER A 134 -5.41 7.77 5.74
N GLY A 135 -5.50 8.35 6.95
CA GLY A 135 -4.46 8.30 7.96
C GLY A 135 -3.23 9.17 7.67
N ILE A 136 -3.35 10.14 6.74
CA ILE A 136 -2.28 11.07 6.39
C ILE A 136 -2.46 12.36 7.20
N THR A 137 -1.36 12.87 7.74
CA THR A 137 -1.31 14.13 8.50
C THR A 137 0.00 14.87 8.17
N GLY A 138 0.19 16.06 8.73
CA GLY A 138 1.51 16.71 8.72
C GLY A 138 2.59 15.78 9.27
N ALA A 139 3.78 15.85 8.68
CA ALA A 139 4.93 14.98 8.95
C ALA A 139 4.79 13.52 8.50
N THR A 140 3.66 13.10 7.93
CA THR A 140 3.54 11.75 7.34
C THR A 140 4.59 11.59 6.24
N VAL A 141 5.37 10.52 6.28
CA VAL A 141 6.49 10.31 5.35
C VAL A 141 5.99 9.79 4.00
N ALA A 142 6.64 10.22 2.93
CA ALA A 142 6.44 9.75 1.58
C ALA A 142 7.76 9.40 0.91
N ALA A 143 7.75 8.36 0.08
CA ALA A 143 8.76 8.15 -0.97
C ALA A 143 8.25 8.77 -2.27
N VAL A 144 9.10 9.52 -2.95
CA VAL A 144 8.80 10.14 -4.24
C VAL A 144 9.80 9.63 -5.26
N VAL A 145 9.31 9.13 -6.39
CA VAL A 145 10.14 8.47 -7.40
C VAL A 145 10.03 9.20 -8.73
N TYR A 146 11.18 9.54 -9.31
CA TYR A 146 11.28 10.11 -10.65
C TYR A 146 12.53 9.59 -11.36
N GLN A 147 12.35 9.03 -12.56
CA GLN A 147 13.44 8.45 -13.37
C GLN A 147 14.35 7.48 -12.56
N GLY A 148 13.73 6.65 -11.71
CA GLY A 148 14.43 5.67 -10.87
C GLY A 148 15.11 6.24 -9.62
N LYS A 149 15.22 7.57 -9.48
CA LYS A 149 15.68 8.22 -8.24
C LYS A 149 14.58 8.23 -7.20
N VAL A 150 14.95 8.00 -5.95
CA VAL A 150 14.05 8.03 -4.80
C VAL A 150 14.47 9.17 -3.88
N ALA A 151 13.52 10.03 -3.53
CA ALA A 151 13.68 11.01 -2.46
C ALA A 151 12.60 10.76 -1.41
N TYR A 152 12.95 10.94 -0.14
CA TYR A 152 12.00 10.84 0.96
C TYR A 152 11.64 12.23 1.44
N ALA A 153 10.35 12.42 1.70
CA ALA A 153 9.75 13.71 1.99
C ALA A 153 8.70 13.56 3.08
N VAL A 154 8.30 14.68 3.67
CA VAL A 154 7.12 14.74 4.54
C VAL A 154 5.90 15.29 3.79
N VAL A 155 4.71 14.98 4.25
CA VAL A 155 3.51 15.78 3.91
C VAL A 155 3.65 17.10 4.66
N GLY A 156 3.90 18.17 3.90
CA GLY A 156 4.28 19.48 4.42
C GLY A 156 3.28 20.60 4.12
N ASP A 157 2.46 20.45 3.08
CA ASP A 157 1.44 21.44 2.74
C ASP A 157 0.15 20.86 2.15
N VAL A 158 -0.87 21.71 2.03
CA VAL A 158 -2.18 21.42 1.46
C VAL A 158 -2.46 22.34 0.29
N GLY A 159 -2.62 21.74 -0.89
CA GLY A 159 -2.88 22.42 -2.14
C GLY A 159 -4.38 22.55 -2.44
N PRO A 160 -4.74 23.00 -3.66
CA PRO A 160 -6.13 23.15 -4.07
C PRO A 160 -6.88 21.81 -4.08
N THR A 161 -8.19 21.86 -3.88
CA THR A 161 -9.07 20.67 -3.87
C THR A 161 -9.25 20.02 -5.26
N GLY A 162 -8.80 20.69 -6.32
CA GLY A 162 -9.01 20.30 -7.71
C GLY A 162 -7.81 19.67 -8.42
N ALA A 163 -6.60 19.82 -7.89
CA ALA A 163 -5.35 19.39 -8.55
C ALA A 163 -4.40 18.66 -7.59
N ILE A 164 -3.44 17.92 -8.14
CA ILE A 164 -2.45 17.17 -7.38
C ILE A 164 -1.10 17.08 -8.12
N GLY A 165 -0.03 16.85 -7.37
CA GLY A 165 1.32 16.69 -7.91
C GLY A 165 2.14 17.96 -7.73
N GLU A 166 2.38 18.35 -6.47
CA GLU A 166 3.26 19.46 -6.12
C GLU A 166 4.27 18.98 -5.06
N GLY A 167 5.44 19.61 -5.05
CA GLY A 167 6.52 19.27 -4.13
C GLY A 167 7.47 20.44 -3.93
N SER A 168 8.18 20.43 -2.81
CA SER A 168 9.05 21.53 -2.44
C SER A 168 10.25 21.69 -3.37
N TYR A 169 10.84 22.89 -3.39
CA TYR A 169 12.10 23.17 -4.08
C TYR A 169 13.18 22.12 -3.75
N ALA A 170 13.35 21.78 -2.46
CA ALA A 170 14.32 20.80 -1.99
C ALA A 170 14.04 19.40 -2.55
N LEU A 171 12.77 18.99 -2.60
CA LEU A 171 12.36 17.71 -3.15
C LEU A 171 12.66 17.61 -4.65
N ALA A 172 12.29 18.64 -5.41
CA ALA A 172 12.57 18.70 -6.85
C ALA A 172 14.08 18.62 -7.13
N LYS A 173 14.88 19.37 -6.37
CA LYS A 173 16.35 19.31 -6.46
C LYS A 173 16.89 17.91 -6.17
N ALA A 174 16.38 17.23 -5.13
CA ALA A 174 16.79 15.87 -4.78
C ALA A 174 16.48 14.85 -5.89
N LEU A 175 15.37 15.04 -6.60
CA LEU A 175 14.96 14.20 -7.73
C LEU A 175 15.64 14.58 -9.05
N GLY A 176 16.33 15.71 -9.12
CA GLY A 176 16.89 16.27 -10.36
C GLY A 176 15.83 16.83 -11.30
N ILE A 177 14.67 17.22 -10.75
CA ILE A 177 13.66 18.03 -11.44
C ILE A 177 14.09 19.49 -11.33
N ASN A 178 13.89 20.31 -12.37
CA ASN A 178 14.18 21.74 -12.31
C ASN A 178 13.38 22.37 -11.15
N PRO A 179 14.02 22.90 -10.10
CA PRO A 179 13.33 23.37 -8.91
C PRO A 179 12.86 24.83 -9.02
N ASP A 180 13.04 25.49 -10.17
CA ASP A 180 12.59 26.86 -10.38
C ASP A 180 11.05 26.99 -10.26
N PRO A 181 10.51 27.86 -9.38
CA PRO A 181 9.05 27.94 -9.18
C PRO A 181 8.25 28.48 -10.38
N ARG A 182 8.88 29.20 -11.31
CA ARG A 182 8.21 29.78 -12.47
C ARG A 182 8.23 28.88 -13.68
N SER A 183 9.32 28.15 -13.84
CA SER A 183 9.65 27.44 -15.09
C SER A 183 10.01 25.97 -14.89
N GLY A 184 10.14 25.54 -13.64
CA GLY A 184 10.52 24.20 -13.26
C GLY A 184 9.36 23.23 -13.17
N GLY A 185 9.63 22.10 -12.52
CA GLY A 185 8.73 20.98 -12.44
C GLY A 185 8.80 20.04 -13.65
N VAL A 186 7.86 19.11 -13.67
CA VAL A 186 7.68 18.13 -14.76
C VAL A 186 6.19 17.85 -14.91
N SER A 187 5.73 17.66 -16.15
CA SER A 187 4.34 17.32 -16.46
C SER A 187 4.20 15.89 -16.94
N GLY A 188 2.98 15.37 -16.87
CA GLY A 188 2.66 14.00 -17.21
C GLY A 188 2.83 13.09 -16.00
N LYS A 189 2.15 11.95 -16.02
CA LYS A 189 2.17 10.94 -14.94
C LYS A 189 3.51 10.22 -14.87
N VAL A 190 4.56 10.92 -14.45
CA VAL A 190 5.95 10.44 -14.45
C VAL A 190 6.59 10.44 -13.07
N VAL A 191 5.97 11.10 -12.08
CA VAL A 191 6.38 11.07 -10.69
C VAL A 191 5.42 10.20 -9.89
N ASP A 192 5.94 9.18 -9.22
CA ASP A 192 5.17 8.38 -8.26
C ASP A 192 5.31 9.00 -6.87
N TYR A 193 4.18 9.31 -6.25
CA TYR A 193 4.08 9.78 -4.87
C TYR A 193 3.55 8.63 -4.03
N ILE A 194 4.33 8.14 -3.07
CA ILE A 194 4.00 6.98 -2.24
C ILE A 194 4.03 7.40 -0.78
N VAL A 195 2.87 7.69 -0.21
CA VAL A 195 2.71 8.14 1.17
C VAL A 195 2.49 6.94 2.08
N PHE A 196 3.11 6.96 3.26
CA PHE A 196 3.04 5.89 4.25
C PHE A 196 2.23 6.34 5.48
N PRO A 197 0.88 6.19 5.49
CA PRO A 197 0.05 6.46 6.66
C PRO A 197 0.61 5.82 7.94
N GLY A 198 0.61 6.58 9.04
CA GLY A 198 1.14 6.15 10.33
C GLY A 198 2.66 6.27 10.50
N VAL A 199 3.44 6.44 9.42
CA VAL A 199 4.88 6.70 9.48
C VAL A 199 5.12 8.20 9.47
N LYS A 200 5.85 8.73 10.46
CA LYS A 200 6.05 10.17 10.64
C LYS A 200 7.50 10.51 10.90
N ALA A 201 7.95 11.64 10.35
CA ALA A 201 9.18 12.28 10.75
C ALA A 201 8.97 13.07 12.06
N SER A 202 9.98 13.08 12.93
CA SER A 202 9.94 13.80 14.21
C SER A 202 11.28 14.45 14.55
N PRO A 203 11.37 15.81 14.52
CA PRO A 203 10.31 16.76 14.16
C PRO A 203 10.01 16.78 12.65
N ILE A 204 8.91 17.41 12.24
CA ILE A 204 8.46 17.49 10.83
C ILE A 204 9.54 18.01 9.86
N HIS A 205 10.46 18.85 10.34
CA HIS A 205 11.53 19.45 9.53
C HIS A 205 12.83 18.65 9.55
N ASP A 206 12.85 17.47 10.18
CA ASP A 206 14.00 16.56 10.15
C ASP A 206 13.96 15.70 8.88
N ALA A 207 14.68 16.17 7.85
CA ALA A 207 14.79 15.46 6.59
C ALA A 207 15.56 14.13 6.72
N ALA A 208 16.46 13.98 7.70
CA ALA A 208 17.22 12.76 7.91
C ALA A 208 16.38 11.67 8.56
N ASP A 209 15.53 12.06 9.52
CA ASP A 209 14.53 11.17 10.11
C ASP A 209 13.48 10.74 9.09
N ALA A 210 12.96 11.68 8.29
CA ALA A 210 12.06 11.38 7.17
C ALA A 210 12.67 10.37 6.18
N ALA A 211 13.96 10.50 5.87
CA ALA A 211 14.67 9.54 5.02
C ALA A 211 14.86 8.18 5.68
N THR A 212 15.12 8.13 6.98
CA THR A 212 15.29 6.88 7.73
C THR A 212 13.99 6.09 7.82
N GLU A 213 12.91 6.75 8.26
CA GLU A 213 11.59 6.15 8.36
C GLU A 213 11.01 5.81 6.98
N GLY A 214 11.26 6.66 5.99
CA GLY A 214 10.85 6.44 4.61
C GLY A 214 11.49 5.20 3.99
N ARG A 215 12.81 5.01 4.17
CA ARG A 215 13.50 3.79 3.71
C ARG A 215 12.95 2.53 4.34
N ARG A 216 12.69 2.57 5.65
CA ARG A 216 12.08 1.43 6.36
C ARG A 216 10.71 1.07 5.79
N ALA A 217 9.83 2.06 5.63
CA ALA A 217 8.49 1.86 5.11
C ALA A 217 8.49 1.42 3.63
N ALA A 218 9.38 1.98 2.81
CA ALA A 218 9.58 1.57 1.42
C ALA A 218 10.06 0.12 1.32
N ALA A 219 11.02 -0.28 2.16
CA ALA A 219 11.54 -1.65 2.18
C ALA A 219 10.45 -2.66 2.57
N GLU A 220 9.64 -2.33 3.57
CA GLU A 220 8.50 -3.14 3.96
C GLU A 220 7.43 -3.23 2.86
N LEU A 221 7.12 -2.13 2.17
CA LEU A 221 6.18 -2.15 1.04
C LEU A 221 6.65 -3.11 -0.07
N VAL A 222 7.93 -3.04 -0.44
CA VAL A 222 8.52 -3.91 -1.47
C VAL A 222 8.62 -5.36 -1.00
N SER A 223 9.01 -5.62 0.24
CA SER A 223 9.08 -6.99 0.78
C SER A 223 7.70 -7.64 0.77
N ARG A 224 6.67 -6.93 1.26
CA ARG A 224 5.28 -7.40 1.27
C ARG A 224 4.79 -7.72 -0.15
N SER A 225 5.10 -6.87 -1.13
CA SER A 225 4.74 -7.13 -2.52
C SER A 225 5.44 -8.36 -3.09
N ARG A 226 6.72 -8.58 -2.77
CA ARG A 226 7.48 -9.78 -3.20
C ARG A 226 6.99 -11.05 -2.54
N GLY A 227 6.74 -11.01 -1.24
CA GLY A 227 6.15 -12.10 -0.47
C GLY A 227 4.82 -12.54 -1.08
N CYS A 228 4.06 -11.59 -1.62
CA CYS A 228 2.80 -11.86 -2.31
C CYS A 228 2.91 -12.26 -3.77
N ALA A 229 3.88 -11.76 -4.52
CA ALA A 229 4.15 -12.21 -5.88
C ALA A 229 4.48 -13.70 -5.94
N ASN A 230 5.18 -14.22 -4.92
CA ASN A 230 5.60 -15.62 -4.84
C ASN A 230 4.58 -16.54 -4.16
N ALA A 231 3.47 -16.02 -3.62
CA ALA A 231 2.52 -16.80 -2.84
C ALA A 231 1.69 -17.79 -3.68
N GLY A 232 1.70 -17.68 -5.02
CA GLY A 232 1.00 -18.58 -5.91
C GLY A 232 -0.51 -18.60 -5.67
N VAL A 233 -1.25 -17.62 -6.21
CA VAL A 233 -2.72 -17.57 -6.09
C VAL A 233 -3.44 -18.58 -6.99
N ASP A 234 -2.69 -19.21 -7.89
CA ASP A 234 -3.14 -20.31 -8.75
C ASP A 234 -2.86 -21.63 -8.03
N GLY A 235 -3.92 -22.29 -7.58
CA GLY A 235 -3.79 -23.52 -6.81
C GLY A 235 -5.15 -24.08 -6.41
N PRO A 236 -5.16 -25.18 -5.65
CA PRO A 236 -6.38 -25.62 -5.01
C PRO A 236 -6.87 -24.53 -4.03
N TYR A 237 -8.19 -24.41 -3.87
CA TYR A 237 -8.83 -23.50 -2.91
C TYR A 237 -9.43 -24.28 -1.74
N PRO A 238 -8.60 -24.93 -0.90
CA PRO A 238 -9.08 -25.75 0.20
C PRO A 238 -9.66 -24.86 1.31
N ARG A 239 -10.49 -25.46 2.17
CA ARG A 239 -10.82 -24.84 3.44
C ARG A 239 -9.55 -24.67 4.28
N LEU A 240 -9.34 -23.45 4.80
CA LEU A 240 -8.27 -23.12 5.75
C LEU A 240 -8.89 -22.74 7.09
N ASP A 241 -8.51 -23.45 8.15
CA ASP A 241 -8.96 -23.19 9.52
C ASP A 241 -7.79 -22.70 10.39
N ALA A 242 -8.12 -22.13 11.56
CA ALA A 242 -7.14 -21.53 12.46
C ALA A 242 -5.98 -22.47 12.81
N GLY A 243 -4.76 -21.94 12.80
CA GLY A 243 -3.53 -22.66 13.10
C GLY A 243 -2.93 -23.48 11.94
N VAL A 244 -3.63 -23.62 10.81
CA VAL A 244 -3.07 -24.35 9.66
C VAL A 244 -1.86 -23.61 9.08
N THR A 245 -0.82 -24.36 8.72
CA THR A 245 0.37 -23.84 8.04
C THR A 245 0.48 -24.45 6.65
N ARG A 246 0.40 -23.62 5.60
CA ARG A 246 0.49 -24.08 4.20
C ARG A 246 0.66 -22.91 3.21
N PRO A 247 1.15 -23.16 1.99
CA PRO A 247 1.33 -22.12 0.97
C PRO A 247 0.05 -21.34 0.65
N GLU A 248 -1.11 -22.00 0.65
CA GLU A 248 -2.40 -21.36 0.38
C GLU A 248 -2.78 -20.34 1.45
N VAL A 249 -2.26 -20.46 2.68
CA VAL A 249 -2.43 -19.39 3.68
C VAL A 249 -1.65 -18.14 3.29
N LYS A 250 -0.45 -18.27 2.68
CA LYS A 250 0.27 -17.11 2.15
C LYS A 250 -0.54 -16.43 1.06
N ALA A 251 -1.13 -17.21 0.16
CA ALA A 251 -2.01 -16.69 -0.88
C ALA A 251 -3.22 -15.96 -0.27
N ALA A 252 -3.88 -16.55 0.75
CA ALA A 252 -4.98 -15.92 1.46
C ALA A 252 -4.56 -14.62 2.15
N GLN A 253 -3.44 -14.61 2.88
CA GLN A 253 -2.88 -13.42 3.52
C GLN A 253 -2.61 -12.30 2.51
N CYS A 254 -2.10 -12.65 1.34
CA CYS A 254 -1.86 -11.69 0.27
C CYS A 254 -3.13 -11.10 -0.32
N LEU A 255 -4.14 -11.94 -0.58
CA LEU A 255 -5.43 -11.47 -1.07
C LEU A 255 -6.15 -10.62 -0.01
N LEU A 256 -6.06 -10.98 1.27
CA LEU A 256 -6.59 -10.19 2.39
C LEU A 256 -5.94 -8.81 2.44
N ARG A 257 -4.61 -8.74 2.39
CA ARG A 257 -3.87 -7.47 2.35
C ARG A 257 -4.23 -6.63 1.13
N ALA A 258 -4.37 -7.25 -0.05
CA ALA A 258 -4.83 -6.58 -1.27
C ALA A 258 -6.28 -6.09 -1.16
N ALA A 259 -7.10 -6.71 -0.31
CA ALA A 259 -8.44 -6.25 0.05
C ALA A 259 -8.46 -5.21 1.19
N GLY A 260 -7.30 -4.73 1.63
CA GLY A 260 -7.16 -3.72 2.69
C GLY A 260 -7.21 -4.29 4.11
N GLN A 261 -7.08 -5.61 4.27
CA GLN A 261 -7.13 -6.27 5.58
C GLN A 261 -5.74 -6.52 6.12
N ASP A 262 -5.46 -5.96 7.29
CA ASP A 262 -4.18 -6.17 7.98
C ASP A 262 -4.08 -7.59 8.55
N THR A 263 -3.10 -8.37 8.11
CA THR A 263 -2.82 -9.73 8.59
C THR A 263 -1.59 -9.78 9.51
N GLY A 264 -1.16 -8.64 10.04
CA GLY A 264 0.06 -8.51 10.85
C GLY A 264 1.25 -7.99 10.04
N ALA A 265 2.29 -7.58 10.78
CA ALA A 265 3.53 -7.02 10.23
C ALA A 265 4.39 -8.06 9.48
N GLY A 266 5.24 -7.59 8.57
CA GLY A 266 6.18 -8.44 7.82
C GLY A 266 5.55 -9.27 6.70
N ASP A 267 6.30 -10.23 6.19
CA ASP A 267 5.88 -11.07 5.05
C ASP A 267 4.79 -12.09 5.45
N PRO A 268 3.93 -12.53 4.50
CA PRO A 268 2.93 -13.57 4.75
C PRO A 268 3.57 -14.83 5.37
N SER A 269 3.19 -15.12 6.62
CA SER A 269 3.76 -16.22 7.41
C SER A 269 3.42 -17.58 6.81
N GLY A 270 2.28 -17.70 6.13
CA GLY A 270 1.72 -18.99 5.70
C GLY A 270 1.08 -19.77 6.85
N VAL A 271 0.89 -19.13 8.01
CA VAL A 271 0.21 -19.66 9.18
C VAL A 271 -1.08 -18.89 9.36
N LEU A 272 -2.22 -19.58 9.52
CA LEU A 272 -3.51 -18.93 9.77
C LEU A 272 -3.62 -18.60 11.26
N ASP A 273 -2.75 -17.68 11.68
CA ASP A 273 -2.59 -17.19 13.06
C ASP A 273 -3.74 -16.27 13.49
N ALA A 274 -3.71 -15.83 14.75
CA ALA A 274 -4.77 -14.98 15.31
C ALA A 274 -4.97 -13.67 14.52
N ALA A 275 -3.88 -13.04 14.05
CA ALA A 275 -3.96 -11.82 13.24
C ALA A 275 -4.66 -12.09 11.89
N THR A 276 -4.31 -13.19 11.23
CA THR A 276 -4.91 -13.64 9.98
C THR A 276 -6.38 -14.02 10.18
N VAL A 277 -6.73 -14.74 11.24
CA VAL A 277 -8.14 -15.06 11.59
C VAL A 277 -8.95 -13.78 11.76
N SER A 278 -8.44 -12.79 12.50
CA SER A 278 -9.12 -11.50 12.66
C SER A 278 -9.27 -10.76 11.32
N ALA A 279 -8.27 -10.83 10.45
CA ALA A 279 -8.34 -10.26 9.10
C ALA A 279 -9.42 -10.94 8.23
N VAL A 280 -9.51 -12.27 8.29
CA VAL A 280 -10.55 -13.04 7.61
C VAL A 280 -11.94 -12.65 8.10
N LYS A 281 -12.15 -12.51 9.42
CA LYS A 281 -13.44 -12.08 9.97
C LYS A 281 -13.84 -10.68 9.50
N ARG A 282 -12.91 -9.72 9.54
CA ARG A 282 -13.16 -8.36 9.03
C ARG A 282 -13.50 -8.36 7.54
N PHE A 283 -12.80 -9.18 6.75
CA PHE A 283 -13.12 -9.35 5.34
C PHE A 283 -14.51 -9.93 5.14
N GLN A 284 -14.85 -11.01 5.85
CA GLN A 284 -16.15 -11.66 5.78
C GLN A 284 -17.27 -10.68 6.12
N ALA A 285 -17.13 -9.91 7.21
CA ALA A 285 -18.06 -8.84 7.55
C ALA A 285 -18.18 -7.80 6.43
N GLN A 286 -17.06 -7.37 5.84
CA GLN A 286 -17.03 -6.38 4.75
C GLN A 286 -17.79 -6.83 3.51
N VAL A 287 -17.80 -8.14 3.19
CA VAL A 287 -18.48 -8.69 2.01
C VAL A 287 -19.81 -9.36 2.32
N GLY A 288 -20.28 -9.33 3.57
CA GLY A 288 -21.55 -9.89 4.00
C GLY A 288 -21.58 -11.42 4.16
N LEU A 289 -20.42 -12.04 4.39
CA LEU A 289 -20.28 -13.46 4.73
C LEU A 289 -20.30 -13.67 6.25
N ALA A 290 -20.59 -14.90 6.69
CA ALA A 290 -20.48 -15.26 8.10
C ALA A 290 -19.02 -15.14 8.60
N GLU A 291 -18.81 -14.50 9.74
CA GLU A 291 -17.49 -14.20 10.33
C GLU A 291 -16.84 -15.43 11.01
N THR A 292 -16.70 -16.51 10.27
CA THR A 292 -16.14 -17.77 10.78
C THR A 292 -14.65 -17.66 11.11
N GLY A 293 -13.92 -16.77 10.44
CA GLY A 293 -12.46 -16.70 10.50
C GLY A 293 -11.75 -17.81 9.71
N SER A 294 -12.50 -18.69 9.06
CA SER A 294 -12.00 -19.71 8.14
C SER A 294 -12.04 -19.22 6.70
N VAL A 295 -11.05 -19.60 5.89
CA VAL A 295 -11.04 -19.33 4.45
C VAL A 295 -11.62 -20.55 3.75
N ASP A 296 -12.94 -20.56 3.57
CA ASP A 296 -13.65 -21.58 2.80
C ASP A 296 -13.87 -21.13 1.35
N SER A 297 -14.60 -21.93 0.56
CA SER A 297 -14.89 -21.63 -0.85
C SER A 297 -15.60 -20.29 -1.05
N HIS A 298 -16.44 -19.85 -0.10
CA HIS A 298 -17.12 -18.55 -0.21
C HIS A 298 -16.13 -17.41 0.02
N THR A 299 -15.30 -17.51 1.07
CA THR A 299 -14.24 -16.55 1.35
C THR A 299 -13.23 -16.48 0.19
N TRP A 300 -12.79 -17.63 -0.34
CA TRP A 300 -11.90 -17.68 -1.51
C TRP A 300 -12.50 -17.00 -2.73
N THR A 301 -13.75 -17.32 -3.06
CA THR A 301 -14.44 -16.74 -4.21
C THR A 301 -14.48 -15.21 -4.11
N ALA A 302 -14.86 -14.69 -2.94
CA ALA A 302 -14.91 -13.25 -2.68
C ALA A 302 -13.53 -12.58 -2.76
N LEU A 303 -12.49 -13.20 -2.17
CA LEU A 303 -11.11 -12.70 -2.21
C LEU A 303 -10.58 -12.62 -3.64
N LEU A 304 -10.75 -13.69 -4.42
CA LEU A 304 -10.24 -13.80 -5.79
C LEU A 304 -10.97 -12.87 -6.77
N ALA A 305 -12.24 -12.55 -6.49
CA ALA A 305 -13.07 -11.69 -7.34
C ALA A 305 -12.87 -10.19 -7.09
N ARG A 306 -12.05 -9.78 -6.12
CA ARG A 306 -11.82 -8.36 -5.79
C ARG A 306 -11.16 -7.61 -6.95
N GLY A 307 -11.51 -6.33 -7.09
CA GLY A 307 -10.99 -5.43 -8.11
C GLY A 307 -12.06 -4.98 -9.10
N ALA A 308 -11.61 -4.44 -10.24
CA ALA A 308 -12.48 -3.93 -11.29
C ALA A 308 -13.39 -5.04 -11.87
N THR A 309 -14.58 -4.65 -12.35
CA THR A 309 -15.62 -5.56 -12.83
C THR A 309 -15.97 -5.31 -14.32
N PRO A 310 -14.98 -5.41 -15.23
CA PRO A 310 -15.24 -5.21 -16.66
C PRO A 310 -16.18 -6.30 -17.18
N GLN A 311 -16.92 -5.99 -18.25
CA GLN A 311 -17.66 -7.01 -18.98
C GLN A 311 -16.66 -7.92 -19.70
N LEU A 312 -16.69 -9.22 -19.38
CA LEU A 312 -15.86 -10.23 -20.05
C LEU A 312 -16.72 -11.26 -20.77
N GLN A 313 -16.25 -11.66 -21.94
CA GLN A 313 -16.87 -12.66 -22.81
C GLN A 313 -15.81 -13.35 -23.66
N ASP A 314 -16.21 -14.33 -24.47
CA ASP A 314 -15.31 -15.04 -25.38
C ASP A 314 -14.44 -14.07 -26.21
N GLY A 315 -13.15 -14.36 -26.28
CA GLY A 315 -12.11 -13.51 -26.87
C GLY A 315 -11.49 -12.48 -25.93
N SER A 316 -12.05 -12.25 -24.73
CA SER A 316 -11.44 -11.37 -23.73
C SER A 316 -10.13 -11.97 -23.19
N SER A 317 -9.18 -11.13 -22.79
CA SER A 317 -7.94 -11.58 -22.17
C SER A 317 -7.40 -10.60 -21.11
N GLY A 318 -6.53 -11.09 -20.23
CA GLY A 318 -5.79 -10.28 -19.26
C GLY A 318 -6.18 -10.54 -17.81
N GLU A 319 -5.73 -9.67 -16.91
CA GLU A 319 -5.83 -9.89 -15.45
C GLU A 319 -7.26 -10.13 -14.95
N ALA A 320 -8.25 -9.45 -15.52
CA ALA A 320 -9.64 -9.68 -15.14
C ALA A 320 -10.13 -11.10 -15.49
N VAL A 321 -9.60 -11.70 -16.57
CA VAL A 321 -9.92 -13.08 -16.95
C VAL A 321 -9.22 -14.07 -16.02
N PHE A 322 -7.96 -13.81 -15.65
CA PHE A 322 -7.26 -14.61 -14.63
C PHE A 322 -8.07 -14.65 -13.32
N ARG A 323 -8.52 -13.48 -12.82
CA ARG A 323 -9.39 -13.41 -11.64
C ARG A 323 -10.67 -14.21 -11.80
N LEU A 324 -11.37 -14.04 -12.93
CA LEU A 324 -12.61 -14.76 -13.20
C LEU A 324 -12.40 -16.28 -13.16
N GLN A 325 -11.36 -16.78 -13.83
CA GLN A 325 -11.05 -18.22 -13.86
C GLN A 325 -10.76 -18.77 -12.46
N ARG A 326 -9.98 -18.04 -11.64
CA ARG A 326 -9.71 -18.37 -10.24
C ARG A 326 -11.01 -18.40 -9.42
N SER A 327 -11.83 -17.36 -9.50
CA SER A 327 -13.09 -17.28 -8.76
C SER A 327 -14.07 -18.39 -9.15
N LEU A 328 -14.17 -18.75 -10.43
CA LEU A 328 -15.02 -19.86 -10.87
C LEU A 328 -14.50 -21.22 -10.38
N ASN A 329 -13.17 -21.40 -10.38
CA ASN A 329 -12.54 -22.58 -9.79
C ASN A 329 -12.81 -22.69 -8.29
N ALA A 330 -12.80 -21.58 -7.54
CA ALA A 330 -13.15 -21.56 -6.12
C ALA A 330 -14.64 -21.81 -5.87
N ALA A 331 -15.53 -21.17 -6.64
CA ALA A 331 -16.96 -21.14 -6.36
C ALA A 331 -17.69 -22.44 -6.72
N ILE A 332 -17.31 -23.05 -7.85
CA ILE A 332 -18.02 -24.21 -8.41
C ILE A 332 -17.07 -25.33 -8.83
N SER A 333 -15.79 -25.27 -8.46
CA SER A 333 -14.80 -26.27 -8.87
C SER A 333 -14.77 -26.47 -10.40
N ALA A 334 -14.76 -25.37 -11.16
CA ALA A 334 -14.89 -25.38 -12.63
C ALA A 334 -13.75 -26.10 -13.38
N LYS A 335 -12.62 -26.40 -12.72
CA LYS A 335 -11.43 -27.05 -13.29
C LYS A 335 -10.87 -26.35 -14.54
N LEU A 336 -10.97 -25.02 -14.57
CA LEU A 336 -10.39 -24.19 -15.60
C LEU A 336 -8.88 -24.11 -15.45
N THR A 337 -8.16 -24.14 -16.56
CA THR A 337 -6.79 -23.62 -16.63
C THR A 337 -6.85 -22.11 -16.43
N VAL A 338 -5.99 -21.60 -15.55
CA VAL A 338 -5.89 -20.16 -15.27
C VAL A 338 -4.85 -19.57 -16.20
N ASP A 339 -5.26 -19.18 -17.40
CA ASP A 339 -4.40 -18.72 -18.49
C ASP A 339 -4.70 -17.28 -18.95
N GLY A 340 -5.70 -16.65 -18.34
CA GLY A 340 -6.10 -15.28 -18.65
C GLY A 340 -6.73 -15.13 -20.03
N LYS A 341 -7.19 -16.23 -20.65
CA LYS A 341 -7.88 -16.24 -21.94
C LYS A 341 -9.31 -16.71 -21.77
N PHE A 342 -10.26 -15.88 -22.16
CA PHE A 342 -11.67 -16.21 -22.07
C PHE A 342 -12.07 -16.97 -23.34
N GLY A 343 -12.07 -18.29 -23.27
CA GLY A 343 -12.49 -19.17 -24.36
C GLY A 343 -13.76 -19.96 -24.03
N ALA A 344 -14.08 -20.94 -24.89
CA ALA A 344 -15.26 -21.79 -24.76
C ALA A 344 -15.41 -22.48 -23.37
N LYS A 345 -14.30 -22.94 -22.76
CA LYS A 345 -14.34 -23.54 -21.41
C LYS A 345 -14.75 -22.52 -20.34
N THR A 346 -14.20 -21.31 -20.39
CA THR A 346 -14.57 -20.23 -19.47
C THR A 346 -16.02 -19.80 -19.70
N THR A 347 -16.48 -19.71 -20.96
CA THR A 347 -17.89 -19.45 -21.29
C THR A 347 -18.81 -20.48 -20.65
N ALA A 348 -18.50 -21.77 -20.78
CA ALA A 348 -19.29 -22.85 -20.17
C ALA A 348 -19.31 -22.75 -18.62
N ALA A 349 -18.16 -22.45 -18.00
CA ALA A 349 -18.07 -22.27 -16.56
C ALA A 349 -18.85 -21.05 -16.06
N VAL A 350 -18.84 -19.93 -16.79
CA VAL A 350 -19.65 -18.75 -16.47
C VAL A 350 -21.14 -19.09 -16.55
N LYS A 351 -21.59 -19.79 -17.59
CA LYS A 351 -22.99 -20.25 -17.69
C LYS A 351 -23.38 -21.18 -16.54
N GLY A 352 -22.49 -22.11 -16.19
CA GLY A 352 -22.69 -23.04 -15.06
C GLY A 352 -22.81 -22.30 -13.73
N TYR A 353 -21.93 -21.33 -13.48
CA TYR A 353 -22.01 -20.45 -12.31
C TYR A 353 -23.29 -19.62 -12.29
N GLN A 354 -23.62 -18.94 -13.39
CA GLN A 354 -24.83 -18.14 -13.50
C GLN A 354 -26.08 -18.99 -13.21
N THR A 355 -26.18 -20.17 -13.81
CA THR A 355 -27.29 -21.11 -13.58
C THR A 355 -27.37 -21.52 -12.11
N SER A 356 -26.25 -21.91 -11.49
CA SER A 356 -26.22 -22.34 -10.09
C SER A 356 -26.54 -21.21 -9.09
N ARG A 357 -26.46 -19.95 -9.52
CA ARG A 357 -26.78 -18.76 -8.71
C ARG A 357 -28.11 -18.08 -9.08
N GLY A 358 -28.87 -18.66 -10.00
CA GLY A 358 -30.15 -18.11 -10.48
C GLY A 358 -29.99 -16.79 -11.25
N LEU A 359 -28.86 -16.61 -11.93
CA LEU A 359 -28.60 -15.48 -12.82
C LEU A 359 -28.95 -15.86 -14.27
N ASN A 360 -29.10 -14.85 -15.14
CA ASN A 360 -29.20 -15.08 -16.57
C ASN A 360 -27.93 -15.77 -17.09
N ALA A 361 -28.06 -16.97 -17.66
CA ALA A 361 -26.94 -17.81 -18.09
C ALA A 361 -26.45 -17.47 -19.51
N ASP A 362 -26.13 -16.19 -19.75
CA ASP A 362 -25.65 -15.68 -21.05
C ASP A 362 -24.18 -16.04 -21.34
N GLY A 363 -23.41 -16.47 -20.34
CA GLY A 363 -21.98 -16.77 -20.48
C GLY A 363 -21.09 -15.54 -20.47
N ILE A 364 -21.64 -14.37 -20.14
CA ILE A 364 -20.92 -13.10 -20.03
C ILE A 364 -20.71 -12.77 -18.55
N ALA A 365 -19.46 -12.53 -18.15
CA ALA A 365 -19.16 -12.03 -16.83
C ALA A 365 -19.39 -10.51 -16.78
N GLY A 366 -20.67 -10.11 -16.69
CA GLY A 366 -21.11 -8.74 -16.49
C GLY A 366 -21.27 -8.37 -15.00
N ALA A 367 -21.84 -7.19 -14.75
CA ALA A 367 -21.97 -6.62 -13.40
C ALA A 367 -22.66 -7.56 -12.39
N ASN A 368 -23.71 -8.29 -12.80
CA ASN A 368 -24.42 -9.21 -11.93
C ASN A 368 -23.57 -10.44 -11.55
N THR A 369 -22.82 -11.00 -12.52
CA THR A 369 -21.90 -12.12 -12.30
C THR A 369 -20.79 -11.71 -11.33
N TRP A 370 -20.14 -10.57 -11.56
CA TRP A 370 -19.11 -10.04 -10.68
C TRP A 370 -19.61 -9.76 -9.27
N ARG A 371 -20.79 -9.14 -9.13
CA ARG A 371 -21.40 -8.88 -7.82
C ARG A 371 -21.64 -10.17 -7.04
N ALA A 372 -22.10 -11.22 -7.71
CA ALA A 372 -22.29 -12.52 -7.06
C ALA A 372 -20.95 -13.13 -6.60
N LEU A 373 -19.92 -13.12 -7.44
CA LEU A 373 -18.58 -13.62 -7.09
C LEU A 373 -17.96 -12.79 -5.94
N GLN A 374 -18.07 -11.46 -5.96
CA GLN A 374 -17.54 -10.60 -4.91
C GLN A 374 -18.25 -10.74 -3.57
N ALA A 375 -19.51 -11.18 -3.58
CA ALA A 375 -20.27 -11.57 -2.39
C ALA A 375 -19.99 -13.03 -1.96
N GLY A 376 -19.04 -13.71 -2.62
CA GLY A 376 -18.67 -15.09 -2.32
C GLY A 376 -19.75 -16.11 -2.64
N ARG A 377 -20.73 -15.79 -3.50
CA ARG A 377 -21.89 -16.67 -3.74
C ARG A 377 -21.54 -17.95 -4.45
#